data_AF-A0A519WM81-F1
#
_entry.id   AF-A0A519WM81-F1
#
_cell.length_a   1.000
_cell.length_b   1.000
_cell.length_c   1.000
_cell.angle_alpha   90.00
_cell.angle_beta   90.00
_cell.angle_gamma   90.00
#
_symmetry.space_group_name_H-M   'P 1'
#
loop_
_entity.id
_entity.type
_entity.pdbx_description
1 polymer ?
#
loop_
_entity_poly.entity_id
_entity_poly.type
_entity_poly.pdbx_seq_one_letter_code
_entity_poly.pdbx_strand_id
1 'polypeptide(L)'
;AMEGLLAEADSIIEDTDSGTLVRDAGLILAAQKVEHYEIATYGTLRVFAENMGHTDVVELLSQTLEEEKATDVALTQIAEGFVNQQAASE
;
A
#
# COMPACT_ATOMS: atom_id res chain seq x y z
N ALA A 1 -12.95 -5.68 3.47
CA ALA A 1 -12.17 -4.92 2.48
C ALA A 1 -10.72 -5.38 2.51
N MET A 2 -9.99 -5.16 3.62
CA MET A 2 -8.60 -5.60 3.77
C MET A 2 -8.37 -7.09 3.45
N GLU A 3 -9.22 -7.99 3.98
CA GLU A 3 -9.13 -9.44 3.68
C GLU A 3 -9.11 -9.75 2.18
N GLY A 4 -9.85 -9.02 1.35
CA GLY A 4 -9.85 -9.20 -0.09
C GLY A 4 -8.57 -8.72 -0.77
N LEU A 5 -7.95 -7.65 -0.25
CA LEU A 5 -6.66 -7.17 -0.74
C LEU A 5 -5.53 -8.13 -0.39
N LEU A 6 -5.57 -8.72 0.81
CA LEU A 6 -4.62 -9.75 1.24
C LEU A 6 -4.80 -11.04 0.41
N ALA A 7 -6.04 -11.47 0.16
CA ALA A 7 -6.31 -12.62 -0.70
C ALA A 7 -5.82 -12.40 -2.14
N GLU A 8 -5.88 -11.16 -2.66
CA GLU A 8 -5.29 -10.83 -3.97
C GLU A 8 -3.76 -10.99 -3.94
N ALA A 9 -3.09 -10.51 -2.89
CA ALA A 9 -1.64 -10.71 -2.72
C ALA A 9 -1.27 -12.19 -2.65
N ASP A 10 -2.03 -13.00 -1.91
CA ASP A 10 -1.84 -14.44 -1.80
C ASP A 10 -2.01 -15.13 -3.17
N SER A 11 -3.04 -14.78 -3.95
CA SER A 11 -3.23 -15.29 -5.31
C SER A 11 -2.04 -14.97 -6.22
N ILE A 12 -1.49 -13.76 -6.14
CA ILE A 12 -0.29 -13.39 -6.91
C ILE A 12 0.90 -14.28 -6.54
N ILE A 13 1.08 -14.61 -5.26
CA ILE A 13 2.15 -15.51 -4.81
C ILE A 13 1.95 -16.93 -5.34
N GLU A 14 0.70 -17.40 -5.39
CA GLU A 14 0.35 -18.73 -5.91
C GLU A 14 0.48 -18.83 -7.43
N ASP A 15 0.11 -17.77 -8.16
CA ASP A 15 0.01 -17.75 -9.63
C ASP A 15 1.32 -17.38 -10.35
N THR A 16 2.34 -16.92 -9.64
CA THR A 16 3.63 -16.49 -10.21
C THR A 16 4.78 -17.35 -9.69
N ASP A 17 5.86 -17.49 -10.44
CA ASP A 17 7.04 -18.24 -9.99
C ASP A 17 7.88 -17.44 -8.98
N SER A 18 8.45 -18.14 -7.99
CA SER A 18 9.28 -17.52 -6.96
C SER A 18 10.58 -16.95 -7.54
N GLY A 19 10.90 -15.72 -7.17
CA GLY A 19 12.11 -15.02 -7.60
C GLY A 19 12.03 -14.37 -8.98
N THR A 20 10.86 -14.38 -9.61
CA THR A 20 10.60 -13.66 -10.86
C THR A 20 10.30 -12.18 -10.59
N LEU A 21 10.64 -11.32 -11.54
CA LEU A 21 10.29 -9.90 -11.45
C LEU A 21 8.81 -9.67 -11.74
N VAL A 22 8.17 -10.60 -12.47
CA VAL A 22 6.71 -10.67 -12.61
C VAL A 22 6.03 -10.81 -11.24
N ARG A 23 6.52 -11.69 -10.37
CA ARG A 23 6.03 -11.81 -8.99
C ARG A 23 6.23 -10.51 -8.22
N ASP A 24 7.42 -9.94 -8.26
CA ASP A 24 7.73 -8.71 -7.52
C ASP A 24 6.83 -7.54 -7.98
N ALA A 25 6.61 -7.38 -9.29
CA ALA A 25 5.70 -6.37 -9.83
C ALA A 25 4.26 -6.57 -9.33
N GLY A 26 3.79 -7.81 -9.28
CA GLY A 26 2.46 -8.15 -8.73
C GLY A 26 2.36 -7.86 -7.23
N LEU A 27 3.38 -8.20 -6.45
CA LEU A 27 3.43 -7.94 -5.01
C LEU A 27 3.43 -6.44 -4.70
N ILE A 28 4.21 -5.65 -5.45
CA ILE A 28 4.20 -4.19 -5.35
C ILE A 28 2.79 -3.66 -5.64
N LEU A 29 2.14 -4.12 -6.71
CA LEU A 29 0.78 -3.71 -7.05
C LEU A 29 -0.21 -4.01 -5.92
N ALA A 30 -0.15 -5.21 -5.33
CA ALA A 30 -1.03 -5.57 -4.22
C ALA A 30 -0.75 -4.74 -2.96
N ALA A 31 0.53 -4.50 -2.65
CA ALA A 31 0.92 -3.66 -1.52
C ALA A 31 0.42 -2.22 -1.69
N GLN A 32 0.57 -1.60 -2.86
CA GLN A 32 0.07 -0.24 -3.11
C GLN A 32 -1.46 -0.14 -2.97
N LYS A 33 -2.21 -1.19 -3.32
CA LYS A 33 -3.66 -1.23 -3.06
C LYS A 33 -3.98 -1.23 -1.56
N VAL A 34 -3.19 -1.94 -0.75
CA VAL A 34 -3.29 -1.93 0.71
C VAL A 34 -3.01 -0.52 1.24
N GLU A 35 -1.90 0.10 0.83
CA GLU A 35 -1.55 1.48 1.22
C GLU A 35 -2.65 2.48 0.87
N HIS A 36 -3.24 2.38 -0.34
CA HIS A 36 -4.32 3.29 -0.76
C HIS A 36 -5.59 3.12 0.09
N TYR A 37 -5.90 1.89 0.51
CA TYR A 37 -6.99 1.62 1.44
C TYR A 37 -6.72 2.25 2.81
N GLU A 38 -5.49 2.16 3.31
CA GLU A 38 -5.07 2.71 4.59
C GLU A 38 -5.03 4.25 4.56
N ILE A 39 -4.45 4.86 3.53
CA ILE A 39 -4.45 6.32 3.33
C ILE A 39 -5.87 6.88 3.33
N ALA A 40 -6.80 6.24 2.61
CA ALA A 40 -8.21 6.65 2.60
C ALA A 40 -8.87 6.51 3.99
N THR A 41 -8.54 5.42 4.70
CA THR A 41 -9.07 5.12 6.03
C THR A 41 -8.55 6.12 7.07
N TYR A 42 -7.24 6.27 7.22
CA TYR A 42 -6.62 7.18 8.18
C TYR A 42 -6.93 8.64 7.87
N GLY A 43 -6.97 9.02 6.59
CA GLY A 43 -7.41 10.35 6.17
C GLY A 43 -8.81 10.70 6.68
N THR A 44 -9.76 9.76 6.57
CA THR A 44 -11.14 9.94 7.03
C THR A 44 -11.23 9.93 8.56
N LEU A 45 -10.55 8.98 9.23
CA LEU A 45 -10.55 8.88 10.69
C LEU A 45 -9.95 10.13 11.35
N ARG A 46 -8.89 10.69 10.79
CA ARG A 46 -8.26 11.93 11.28
C ARG A 46 -9.27 13.08 11.28
N VAL A 47 -10.02 13.24 10.19
CA VAL A 47 -11.05 14.29 10.08
C VAL A 47 -12.18 14.07 11.09
N PHE A 48 -12.59 12.83 11.35
CA PHE A 48 -13.55 12.54 12.41
C PHE A 48 -13.01 12.88 13.81
N ALA A 49 -11.77 12.52 14.10
CA ALA A 49 -11.13 12.87 15.37
C ALA A 49 -11.07 14.39 15.58
N GLU A 50 -10.76 15.15 14.53
CA GLU A 50 -10.74 16.62 14.54
C GLU A 50 -12.13 17.18 14.85
N ASN A 51 -13.17 16.70 14.16
CA ASN A 51 -14.55 17.13 14.39
C ASN A 51 -15.09 16.81 15.79
N MET A 52 -14.54 15.79 16.45
CA MET A 52 -14.89 15.42 17.83
C MET A 52 -14.01 16.12 18.89
N GLY A 53 -13.01 16.90 18.47
CA GLY A 53 -12.09 17.60 19.37
C GLY A 53 -11.04 16.70 20.03
N HIS A 54 -10.74 15.53 19.46
CA HIS A 54 -9.74 14.59 19.95
C HIS A 54 -8.35 14.88 19.37
N THR A 55 -7.69 15.94 19.88
CA THR A 55 -6.42 16.45 19.31
C THR A 55 -5.27 15.45 19.39
N ASP A 56 -5.18 14.66 20.46
CA ASP A 56 -4.20 13.58 20.62
C ASP A 56 -4.38 12.48 19.56
N VAL A 57 -5.62 12.10 19.28
CA VAL A 57 -5.96 11.14 18.23
C VAL A 57 -5.66 11.69 16.84
N VAL A 58 -5.89 12.99 16.60
CA VAL A 58 -5.52 13.64 15.33
C VAL A 58 -4.02 13.56 15.08
N GLU A 59 -3.19 13.80 16.10
CA GLU A 59 -1.73 13.73 15.98
C GLU A 59 -1.27 12.31 15.61
N LEU A 60 -1.77 11.30 16.33
CA LEU A 60 -1.44 9.89 16.07
C LEU A 60 -1.89 9.45 14.66
N LEU A 61 -3.12 9.76 14.26
CA LEU A 61 -3.63 9.41 12.94
C LEU A 61 -2.91 10.18 11.81
N SER A 62 -2.43 11.39 12.09
CA SER A 62 -1.63 12.14 11.12
C SER A 62 -0.26 11.49 10.92
N GLN A 63 0.38 11.03 11.99
CA GLN A 63 1.64 10.32 11.89
C GLN A 63 1.50 9.07 11.02
N THR A 64 0.54 8.20 11.35
CA THR A 64 0.29 6.97 10.58
C THR A 64 -0.05 7.29 9.12
N LEU A 65 -0.90 8.29 8.86
CA LEU A 65 -1.23 8.69 7.49
C LEU A 65 0.00 9.13 6.68
N GLU A 66 0.95 9.83 7.29
CA GLU A 66 2.18 10.23 6.58
C GLU A 66 3.15 9.07 6.40
N GLU A 67 3.18 8.11 7.35
CA GLU A 67 3.92 6.85 7.20
C GLU A 67 3.40 6.04 6.00
N GLU A 68 2.08 5.81 5.88
CA GLU A 68 1.52 5.05 4.74
C GLU A 68 1.74 5.74 3.39
N LYS A 69 1.65 7.09 3.35
CA LYS A 69 1.98 7.84 2.13
C LYS A 69 3.45 7.66 1.75
N ALA A 70 4.35 7.67 2.72
CA ALA A 70 5.77 7.46 2.47
C ALA A 70 6.02 6.03 1.97
N THR A 71 5.33 5.04 2.51
CA THR A 71 5.38 3.65 2.05
C THR A 71 4.90 3.51 0.60
N ASP A 72 3.76 4.10 0.22
CA ASP A 72 3.27 4.07 -1.16
C ASP A 72 4.25 4.74 -2.15
N VAL A 73 4.87 5.85 -1.75
CA VAL A 73 5.91 6.51 -2.55
C VAL A 73 7.14 5.60 -2.71
N ALA A 74 7.58 4.93 -1.65
CA ALA A 74 8.70 4.01 -1.72
C ALA A 74 8.39 2.81 -2.64
N LEU A 75 7.18 2.24 -2.56
CA LEU A 75 6.72 1.19 -3.48
C LEU A 75 6.70 1.67 -4.92
N THR A 76 6.21 2.89 -5.17
CA THR A 76 6.22 3.51 -6.50
C THR A 76 7.64 3.63 -7.05
N GLN A 77 8.61 4.07 -6.23
CA GLN A 77 10.01 4.17 -6.65
C GLN A 77 10.60 2.82 -7.04
N ILE A 78 10.25 1.74 -6.33
CA ILE A 78 10.68 0.38 -6.68
C ILE A 78 10.05 -0.05 -8.01
N ALA A 79 8.75 0.20 -8.17
CA ALA A 79 7.97 -0.13 -9.36
C ALA A 79 8.54 0.55 -10.62
N GLU A 80 8.76 1.86 -10.55
CA GLU A 80 9.27 2.70 -11.65
C GLU A 80 10.76 2.49 -11.93
N GLY A 81 11.53 2.03 -10.93
CA GLY A 81 12.97 1.85 -11.03
C GLY A 81 13.37 0.80 -12.06
N PHE A 82 13.32 -0.48 -11.68
CA PHE A 82 13.68 -1.57 -12.60
C PHE A 82 12.67 -2.70 -12.63
N VAL A 83 11.84 -2.85 -11.59
CA VAL A 83 10.97 -4.03 -11.42
C VAL A 83 9.95 -4.10 -12.57
N ASN A 84 9.15 -3.06 -12.80
CA ASN A 84 8.12 -3.12 -13.84
C ASN A 84 8.71 -3.23 -15.25
N GLN A 85 9.81 -2.52 -15.52
CA GLN A 85 10.45 -2.55 -16.84
C GLN A 85 10.98 -3.94 -17.17
N GLN A 86 11.66 -4.57 -16.21
CA GLN A 86 12.25 -5.89 -16.42
C GLN A 86 11.18 -6.99 -16.40
N ALA A 87 10.18 -6.91 -15.52
CA ALA A 87 9.04 -7.81 -15.49
C ALA A 87 8.27 -7.85 -16.82
N ALA A 88 8.14 -6.69 -17.51
CA ALA A 88 7.49 -6.62 -18.82
C ALA A 88 8.29 -7.30 -19.96
N SER A 89 9.55 -7.65 -19.72
CA SER A 89 10.46 -8.26 -20.69
C SER A 89 10.80 -9.72 -20.36
N GLU A 90 10.24 -10.25 -19.27
CA GLU A 90 10.40 -11.64 -18.79
C GLU A 90 9.38 -12.57 -19.47
#